data_AF-A0A1X7I9K3-F1
#
_entry.id   AF-A0A1X7I9K3-F1
#
_cell.length_a   1.000
_cell.length_b   1.000
_cell.length_c   1.000
_cell.angle_alpha   90.00
_cell.angle_beta   90.00
_cell.angle_gamma   90.00
#
_symmetry.space_group_name_H-M   'P 1'
#
loop_
_entity.id
_entity.type
_entity.pdbx_description
1 polymer ?
#
loop_
_entity_poly.entity_id
_entity_poly.type
_entity_poly.pdbx_seq_one_letter_code
_entity_poly.pdbx_strand_id
1 'polypeptide(L)'
;MKKLYSLFTIGALLFVACSENALPVSGSTSVPNMGNNLNNLRSPVLCSVMGVTDSLEAIEKGCIWSPEMWSRTSGYRVRTGYDNGTNTSGIWTWHVEQGYYNSVNIDWPGTATAEYDSMAFADVIDKCGGSLCGKVVYEPIENKVDSAAAYVNPEGRAYVEFYFAGKDASGNVEDADVSAMQGICVEYSGNVAELELLPNDSIVDLLNVFSYTVSLRPPVDKDDDSLSESKELCFPWNQFGLTASLAGYEKMPKWVFVPIENVVAHLKGVRFYFHFSEINTNFNIISIGRYHLANSPTTNLHPVNETCAPIAVLETFCECDYSEEKAFSHIAFWNYLNFADKKYNAENDSVPLSDSSKKCLKSTLDSLSALHAEKSADDVSRPCDNPQPLRFACADGTESESLEYAEIQEEFSKMVESLGGVAATTDSLFNYCMSLNN
;
A
#
# COMPACT_ATOMS: atom_id res chain seq x y z
N MET A 1 -34.81 -40.87 -35.69
CA MET A 1 -33.39 -41.22 -35.47
C MET A 1 -32.94 -40.60 -34.15
N LYS A 2 -32.42 -41.45 -33.24
CA LYS A 2 -31.54 -41.22 -32.05
C LYS A 2 -31.74 -39.89 -31.26
N LYS A 3 -32.48 -39.91 -30.13
CA LYS A 3 -32.12 -40.21 -28.69
C LYS A 3 -31.59 -38.96 -27.94
N LEU A 4 -32.40 -38.32 -27.06
CA LEU A 4 -32.64 -38.55 -25.59
C LEU A 4 -31.48 -38.01 -24.71
N TYR A 5 -31.60 -36.87 -24.02
CA TYR A 5 -32.27 -36.54 -22.72
C TYR A 5 -31.61 -37.10 -21.43
N SER A 6 -31.46 -36.19 -20.46
CA SER A 6 -31.63 -36.32 -18.99
C SER A 6 -30.41 -36.44 -18.07
N LEU A 7 -30.18 -35.35 -17.33
CA LEU A 7 -30.20 -35.18 -15.86
C LEU A 7 -30.27 -36.40 -14.90
N PHE A 8 -29.58 -36.19 -13.76
CA PHE A 8 -29.86 -36.52 -12.33
C PHE A 8 -29.02 -37.56 -11.55
N THR A 9 -28.52 -37.09 -10.40
CA THR A 9 -28.42 -37.69 -9.03
C THR A 9 -27.39 -38.76 -8.61
N ILE A 10 -26.64 -38.40 -7.53
CA ILE A 10 -26.40 -39.06 -6.22
C ILE A 10 -25.70 -40.44 -6.17
N GLY A 11 -24.67 -40.54 -5.30
CA GLY A 11 -24.28 -41.82 -4.68
C GLY A 11 -23.03 -41.73 -3.80
N ALA A 12 -23.23 -41.75 -2.48
CA ALA A 12 -22.19 -41.92 -1.45
C ALA A 12 -22.08 -43.41 -1.02
N LEU A 13 -20.93 -43.76 -0.40
CA LEU A 13 -20.65 -44.95 0.47
C LEU A 13 -20.50 -46.31 -0.28
N LEU A 14 -19.59 -47.26 -0.01
CA LEU A 14 -18.74 -47.61 1.16
C LEU A 14 -17.80 -48.84 0.84
N PHE A 15 -16.79 -49.07 1.71
CA PHE A 15 -15.94 -50.28 1.99
C PHE A 15 -14.82 -50.69 0.98
N VAL A 16 -13.51 -50.68 1.30
CA VAL A 16 -12.64 -51.39 2.30
C VAL A 16 -12.28 -52.84 1.92
N ALA A 17 -10.99 -53.06 1.62
CA ALA A 17 -10.12 -54.20 2.00
C ALA A 17 -8.77 -54.11 1.22
N CYS A 18 -7.68 -53.62 1.83
CA CYS A 18 -6.58 -54.37 2.46
C CYS A 18 -5.69 -55.18 1.50
N SER A 19 -4.44 -54.74 1.32
CA SER A 19 -3.26 -55.63 1.42
C SER A 19 -2.01 -54.82 1.76
N GLU A 20 -1.34 -55.29 2.80
CA GLU A 20 -0.20 -54.74 3.52
C GLU A 20 1.13 -54.95 2.78
N ASN A 21 2.10 -54.04 3.01
CA ASN A 21 3.50 -54.30 3.42
C ASN A 21 4.52 -53.33 2.78
N ALA A 22 4.80 -52.23 3.47
CA ALA A 22 6.15 -51.68 3.59
C ALA A 22 6.21 -50.82 4.86
N LEU A 23 7.12 -51.18 5.77
CA LEU A 23 7.33 -50.59 7.09
C LEU A 23 7.88 -49.15 7.05
N PRO A 24 7.77 -48.39 8.15
CA PRO A 24 7.83 -46.94 8.17
C PRO A 24 9.25 -46.40 8.42
N VAL A 25 9.55 -45.25 7.82
CA VAL A 25 10.63 -44.37 8.28
C VAL A 25 10.00 -43.33 9.21
N SER A 26 10.56 -43.31 10.42
CA SER A 26 10.22 -42.48 11.57
C SER A 26 10.44 -40.99 11.32
N GLY A 27 9.43 -40.19 11.68
CA GLY A 27 9.46 -38.73 11.75
C GLY A 27 8.26 -38.21 12.55
N SER A 28 8.29 -38.49 13.86
CA SER A 28 7.36 -38.06 14.93
C SER A 28 6.87 -36.61 14.75
N THR A 29 5.56 -36.37 14.55
CA THR A 29 4.49 -36.09 15.55
C THR A 29 4.73 -34.76 16.31
N SER A 30 3.81 -33.80 16.39
CA SER A 30 2.38 -33.94 16.71
C SER A 30 1.69 -32.58 16.53
N VAL A 31 0.70 -32.54 15.65
CA VAL A 31 -0.35 -31.52 15.65
C VAL A 31 -1.39 -31.93 16.68
N PRO A 32 -1.79 -31.09 17.65
CA PRO A 32 -3.01 -31.32 18.42
C PRO A 32 -4.18 -30.59 17.76
N ASN A 33 -5.06 -31.39 17.19
CA ASN A 33 -6.52 -31.26 17.18
C ASN A 33 -7.07 -29.95 17.80
N MET A 34 -7.54 -29.02 16.94
CA MET A 34 -8.28 -27.82 17.35
C MET A 34 -9.64 -28.22 17.96
N GLY A 35 -9.69 -28.30 19.28
CA GLY A 35 -10.91 -28.42 20.05
C GLY A 35 -11.49 -27.05 20.37
N ASN A 36 -12.69 -26.77 19.85
CA ASN A 36 -13.55 -25.66 20.23
C ASN A 36 -13.69 -25.56 21.76
N ASN A 37 -13.23 -24.45 22.35
CA ASN A 37 -13.76 -23.90 23.62
C ASN A 37 -13.30 -22.45 23.83
N LEU A 38 -13.91 -21.53 23.08
CA LEU A 38 -13.96 -20.11 23.44
C LEU A 38 -14.95 -19.94 24.58
N ASN A 39 -14.49 -20.05 25.82
CA ASN A 39 -15.21 -19.58 27.00
C ASN A 39 -14.21 -19.40 28.15
N ASN A 40 -13.55 -18.23 28.19
CA ASN A 40 -13.25 -17.51 29.43
C ASN A 40 -12.64 -16.15 29.12
N LEU A 41 -13.39 -15.09 29.44
CA LEU A 41 -12.91 -13.72 29.52
C LEU A 41 -11.76 -13.63 30.53
N ARG A 42 -10.54 -13.39 30.04
CA ARG A 42 -9.51 -12.60 30.72
C ARG A 42 -8.92 -11.68 29.67
N SER A 43 -8.81 -10.38 29.97
CA SER A 43 -8.15 -9.41 29.10
C SER A 43 -6.78 -9.94 28.67
N PRO A 44 -6.46 -9.92 27.37
CA PRO A 44 -5.21 -10.50 26.89
C PRO A 44 -4.00 -9.77 27.50
N VAL A 45 -3.02 -10.55 27.98
CA VAL A 45 -1.75 -10.06 28.56
C VAL A 45 -0.64 -10.25 27.52
N LEU A 46 0.24 -9.26 27.36
CA LEU A 46 1.35 -9.29 26.41
C LEU A 46 2.41 -10.33 26.80
N CYS A 47 2.84 -11.19 25.87
CA CYS A 47 3.85 -12.23 26.15
C CYS A 47 5.23 -11.66 26.53
N SER A 48 5.59 -10.49 25.99
CA SER A 48 6.83 -9.77 26.32
C SER A 48 6.90 -9.39 27.80
N VAL A 49 5.76 -9.07 28.41
CA VAL A 49 5.64 -8.77 29.86
C VAL A 49 5.82 -10.02 30.71
N MET A 50 5.58 -11.21 30.15
CA MET A 50 5.70 -12.49 30.83
C MET A 50 7.06 -13.19 30.64
N GLY A 51 8.01 -12.55 29.95
CA GLY A 51 9.35 -13.12 29.70
C GLY A 51 9.33 -14.38 28.83
N VAL A 52 8.23 -14.60 28.10
CA VAL A 52 8.06 -15.75 27.19
C VAL A 52 8.81 -15.42 25.90
N THR A 53 9.64 -16.35 25.42
CA THR A 53 10.41 -16.19 24.17
C THR A 53 9.96 -17.14 23.05
N ASP A 54 9.25 -18.21 23.40
CA ASP A 54 8.79 -19.29 22.52
C ASP A 54 7.26 -19.24 22.26
N SER A 55 6.86 -19.52 21.01
CA SER A 55 5.46 -19.57 20.58
C SER A 55 4.67 -20.68 21.28
N LEU A 56 5.29 -21.82 21.59
CA LEU A 56 4.61 -22.91 22.29
C LEU A 56 4.25 -22.51 23.73
N GLU A 57 5.20 -21.89 24.42
CA GLU A 57 5.03 -21.37 25.78
C GLU A 57 4.02 -20.21 25.82
N ALA A 58 3.93 -19.40 24.75
CA ALA A 58 2.95 -18.32 24.63
C ALA A 58 1.52 -18.83 24.47
N ILE A 59 1.33 -19.89 23.68
CA ILE A 59 0.03 -20.58 23.52
C ILE A 59 -0.39 -21.22 24.84
N GLU A 60 0.53 -21.89 25.54
CA GLU A 60 0.28 -22.50 26.86
C GLU A 60 -0.08 -21.47 27.93
N LYS A 61 0.51 -20.27 27.87
CA LYS A 61 0.26 -19.18 28.83
C LYS A 61 -0.90 -18.26 28.44
N GLY A 62 -1.53 -18.48 27.29
CA GLY A 62 -2.67 -17.69 26.81
C GLY A 62 -2.36 -16.20 26.65
N CYS A 63 -1.10 -15.86 26.32
CA CYS A 63 -0.68 -14.48 26.11
C CYS A 63 -0.69 -14.14 24.61
N ILE A 64 -0.91 -12.86 24.29
CA ILE A 64 -0.79 -12.35 22.92
C ILE A 64 0.62 -11.77 22.78
N TRP A 65 1.38 -12.18 21.76
CA TRP A 65 2.66 -11.51 21.46
C TRP A 65 2.41 -10.04 21.20
N SER A 66 3.18 -9.14 21.82
CA SER A 66 3.15 -7.75 21.40
C SER A 66 3.63 -7.74 19.95
N PRO A 67 2.82 -7.29 18.99
CA PRO A 67 3.33 -7.08 17.66
C PRO A 67 4.47 -6.05 17.73
N GLU A 68 5.62 -6.42 17.17
CA GLU A 68 6.79 -5.56 17.06
C GLU A 68 7.06 -5.29 15.59
N MET A 69 7.38 -4.05 15.27
CA MET A 69 7.91 -3.69 13.95
C MET A 69 9.43 -3.58 14.00
N TRP A 70 10.05 -3.51 12.83
CA TRP A 70 11.48 -3.72 12.67
C TRP A 70 12.29 -2.47 13.00
N SER A 71 13.40 -2.63 13.73
CA SER A 71 14.30 -1.55 14.14
C SER A 71 15.72 -2.10 14.32
N ARG A 72 16.69 -1.23 14.63
CA ARG A 72 18.10 -1.63 14.84
C ARG A 72 18.30 -2.74 15.87
N THR A 73 17.40 -2.85 16.84
CA THR A 73 17.50 -3.84 17.93
C THR A 73 16.65 -5.09 17.68
N SER A 74 15.86 -5.11 16.61
CA SER A 74 14.93 -6.19 16.30
C SER A 74 15.60 -7.48 15.82
N GLY A 75 16.88 -7.40 15.42
CA GLY A 75 17.59 -8.52 14.78
C GLY A 75 17.15 -8.70 13.33
N TYR A 76 17.23 -9.94 12.84
CA TYR A 76 17.06 -10.24 11.41
C TYR A 76 15.61 -10.52 10.99
N ARG A 77 14.70 -10.62 11.97
CA ARG A 77 13.27 -10.86 11.77
C ARG A 77 12.46 -10.29 12.92
N VAL A 78 11.25 -9.84 12.67
CA VAL A 78 10.28 -9.47 13.71
C VAL A 78 8.98 -10.26 13.66
N ARG A 79 8.31 -10.31 14.81
CA ARG A 79 6.93 -10.79 14.93
C ARG A 79 5.99 -9.60 14.76
N THR A 80 5.59 -9.36 13.52
CA THR A 80 4.77 -8.20 13.09
C THR A 80 3.36 -8.17 13.71
N GLY A 81 2.88 -9.34 14.18
CA GLY A 81 1.49 -9.59 14.57
C GLY A 81 0.62 -10.13 13.45
N TYR A 82 1.18 -10.29 12.24
CA TYR A 82 0.48 -10.75 11.04
C TYR A 82 1.00 -12.10 10.53
N ASP A 83 1.77 -12.81 11.36
CA ASP A 83 2.26 -14.14 11.02
C ASP A 83 1.10 -15.15 10.93
N ASN A 84 1.15 -16.02 9.94
CA ASN A 84 0.18 -17.08 9.70
C ASN A 84 0.47 -18.37 10.51
N GLY A 85 1.34 -18.30 11.51
CA GLY A 85 1.76 -19.43 12.34
C GLY A 85 2.97 -20.19 11.79
N THR A 86 3.52 -19.78 10.64
CA THR A 86 4.75 -20.38 10.09
C THR A 86 6.03 -19.78 10.64
N ASN A 87 5.93 -18.69 11.43
CA ASN A 87 7.06 -17.98 12.02
C ASN A 87 8.02 -17.43 10.96
N THR A 88 7.47 -16.95 9.84
CA THR A 88 8.21 -16.39 8.69
C THR A 88 7.76 -14.97 8.33
N SER A 89 6.97 -14.31 9.19
CA SER A 89 6.71 -12.87 9.13
C SER A 89 7.94 -12.01 9.38
N GLY A 90 7.93 -10.77 8.91
CA GLY A 90 8.88 -9.72 9.28
C GLY A 90 10.27 -9.94 8.72
N ILE A 91 10.35 -10.44 7.47
CA ILE A 91 11.58 -10.80 6.78
C ILE A 91 11.84 -9.82 5.64
N TRP A 92 13.12 -9.54 5.40
CA TRP A 92 13.61 -8.76 4.28
C TRP A 92 13.97 -9.63 3.07
N THR A 93 13.69 -9.13 1.86
CA THR A 93 14.24 -9.65 0.59
C THR A 93 14.70 -8.48 -0.29
N TRP A 94 15.38 -8.79 -1.38
CA TRP A 94 15.75 -7.80 -2.40
C TRP A 94 15.67 -8.39 -3.80
N HIS A 95 15.51 -7.49 -4.76
CA HIS A 95 15.41 -7.84 -6.16
C HIS A 95 16.03 -6.73 -7.01
N VAL A 96 16.53 -7.13 -8.17
CA VAL A 96 17.02 -6.21 -9.21
C VAL A 96 16.43 -6.62 -10.55
N GLU A 97 15.88 -5.65 -11.26
CA GLU A 97 15.44 -5.78 -12.64
C GLU A 97 16.48 -5.10 -13.51
N GLN A 98 17.10 -5.86 -14.41
CA GLN A 98 18.10 -5.32 -15.32
C GLN A 98 17.42 -4.49 -16.40
N GLY A 99 17.97 -3.31 -16.70
CA GLY A 99 17.49 -2.48 -17.80
C GLY A 99 18.09 -2.90 -19.14
N TYR A 100 17.50 -2.44 -20.24
CA TYR A 100 18.07 -2.68 -21.57
C TYR A 100 19.42 -1.97 -21.77
N TYR A 101 19.55 -0.76 -21.21
CA TYR A 101 20.72 0.13 -21.38
C TYR A 101 21.64 0.20 -20.15
N ASN A 102 21.15 -0.21 -18.98
CA ASN A 102 21.86 -0.15 -17.71
C ASN A 102 21.74 -1.47 -16.95
N SER A 103 22.86 -1.98 -16.44
CA SER A 103 22.86 -3.01 -15.41
C SER A 103 22.68 -2.38 -14.04
N VAL A 104 21.94 -3.08 -13.18
CA VAL A 104 21.63 -2.63 -11.82
C VAL A 104 22.05 -3.70 -10.82
N ASN A 105 22.76 -3.28 -9.79
CA ASN A 105 23.22 -4.11 -8.69
C ASN A 105 23.08 -3.36 -7.36
N ILE A 106 22.99 -4.13 -6.27
CA ILE A 106 23.08 -3.59 -4.92
C ILE A 106 24.40 -4.09 -4.33
N ASP A 107 25.31 -3.16 -4.08
CA ASP A 107 26.55 -3.39 -3.36
C ASP A 107 26.24 -3.42 -1.86
N TRP A 108 26.24 -4.61 -1.30
CA TRP A 108 26.01 -4.86 0.11
C TRP A 108 27.32 -4.77 0.91
N PRO A 109 27.31 -4.21 2.13
CA PRO A 109 28.49 -4.24 3.02
C PRO A 109 28.82 -5.65 3.52
N GLY A 110 27.87 -6.59 3.39
CA GLY A 110 28.01 -8.00 3.76
C GLY A 110 27.39 -8.94 2.74
N THR A 111 27.36 -10.21 3.09
CA THR A 111 26.71 -11.25 2.29
C THR A 111 25.19 -11.06 2.39
N ALA A 112 24.53 -10.88 1.25
CA ALA A 112 23.08 -10.89 1.13
C ALA A 112 22.64 -11.98 0.13
N THR A 113 21.55 -12.69 0.42
CA THR A 113 20.90 -13.59 -0.52
C THR A 113 19.51 -13.06 -0.87
N ALA A 114 18.99 -13.41 -2.04
CA ALA A 114 17.61 -13.06 -2.44
C ALA A 114 16.58 -14.10 -1.92
N GLU A 115 17.01 -14.99 -1.02
CA GLU A 115 16.14 -15.98 -0.44
C GLU A 115 15.26 -15.30 0.60
N TYR A 116 13.96 -15.60 0.60
CA TYR A 116 13.09 -15.19 1.69
C TYR A 116 13.36 -16.10 2.90
N ASP A 117 14.33 -15.66 3.70
CA ASP A 117 14.84 -16.28 4.91
C ASP A 117 15.33 -15.19 5.87
N SER A 118 15.12 -15.36 7.18
CA SER A 118 15.54 -14.37 8.18
C SER A 118 17.05 -14.10 8.18
N MET A 119 17.87 -15.07 7.78
CA MET A 119 19.33 -14.95 7.74
C MET A 119 19.84 -14.39 6.42
N ALA A 120 18.99 -14.17 5.43
CA ALA A 120 19.37 -13.67 4.11
C ALA A 120 20.12 -12.34 4.17
N PHE A 121 19.88 -11.54 5.22
CA PHE A 121 20.51 -10.24 5.46
C PHE A 121 21.34 -10.15 6.74
N ALA A 122 21.60 -11.26 7.45
CA ALA A 122 22.21 -11.19 8.78
C ALA A 122 23.57 -10.46 8.79
N ASP A 123 24.48 -10.81 7.87
CA ASP A 123 25.80 -10.16 7.76
C ASP A 123 25.69 -8.69 7.32
N VAL A 124 24.70 -8.34 6.51
CA VAL A 124 24.43 -6.93 6.15
C VAL A 124 23.95 -6.16 7.37
N ILE A 125 22.93 -6.66 8.07
CA ILE A 125 22.33 -6.02 9.24
C ILE A 125 23.36 -5.82 10.35
N ASP A 126 24.19 -6.83 10.62
CA ASP A 126 25.25 -6.73 11.63
C ASP A 126 26.27 -5.62 11.28
N LYS A 127 26.71 -5.56 10.02
CA LYS A 127 27.68 -4.55 9.56
C LYS A 127 27.10 -3.15 9.48
N CYS A 128 25.79 -3.04 9.26
CA CYS A 128 25.05 -1.78 9.29
C CYS A 128 24.68 -1.34 10.72
N GLY A 129 25.04 -2.10 11.77
CA GLY A 129 24.71 -1.75 13.16
C GLY A 129 23.22 -1.91 13.49
N GLY A 130 22.59 -2.94 12.91
CA GLY A 130 21.19 -3.29 13.12
C GLY A 130 20.25 -2.78 12.04
N SER A 131 20.68 -1.87 11.16
CA SER A 131 19.86 -1.35 10.06
C SER A 131 20.07 -2.12 8.74
N LEU A 132 19.31 -1.81 7.69
CA LEU A 132 19.47 -2.40 6.35
C LEU A 132 20.07 -1.34 5.44
N CYS A 133 21.37 -1.48 5.15
CA CYS A 133 22.11 -0.50 4.37
C CYS A 133 22.81 -1.13 3.17
N GLY A 134 22.99 -0.33 2.13
CA GLY A 134 23.62 -0.76 0.88
C GLY A 134 23.82 0.40 -0.07
N LYS A 135 24.36 0.09 -1.24
CA LYS A 135 24.56 1.04 -2.31
C LYS A 135 24.02 0.49 -3.62
N VAL A 136 23.04 1.16 -4.19
CA VAL A 136 22.54 0.83 -5.53
C VAL A 136 23.48 1.41 -6.56
N VAL A 137 23.91 0.58 -7.50
CA VAL A 137 24.85 0.95 -8.56
C VAL A 137 24.16 0.74 -9.90
N TYR A 138 24.24 1.76 -10.75
CA TYR A 138 23.70 1.76 -12.11
C TYR A 138 24.87 1.90 -13.08
N GLU A 139 25.14 0.84 -13.85
CA GLU A 139 26.26 0.78 -14.79
C GLU A 139 25.73 0.77 -16.23
N PRO A 140 26.20 1.65 -17.12
CA PRO A 140 25.83 1.61 -18.53
C PRO A 140 26.35 0.33 -19.20
N ILE A 141 25.52 -0.29 -20.04
CA ILE A 141 25.91 -1.47 -20.82
C ILE A 141 26.60 -1.00 -22.11
N GLU A 142 27.94 -0.93 -22.09
CA GLU A 142 28.79 -0.25 -23.10
C GLU A 142 28.46 -0.56 -24.59
N ASN A 143 27.99 -1.76 -24.91
CA ASN A 143 27.69 -2.19 -26.28
C ASN A 143 26.27 -1.81 -26.76
N LYS A 144 25.46 -1.16 -25.92
CA LYS A 144 24.07 -0.75 -26.20
C LYS A 144 23.84 0.75 -26.03
N VAL A 145 24.87 1.50 -25.66
CA VAL A 145 24.76 2.95 -25.41
C VAL A 145 24.88 3.71 -26.73
N ASP A 146 23.75 4.21 -27.24
CA ASP A 146 23.78 5.47 -27.97
C ASP A 146 23.83 6.58 -26.90
N SER A 147 24.82 7.47 -26.94
CA SER A 147 25.21 8.32 -25.80
C SER A 147 24.10 9.25 -25.30
N ALA A 148 23.07 9.48 -26.11
CA ALA A 148 21.89 10.25 -25.75
C ALA A 148 20.78 9.42 -25.06
N ALA A 149 20.73 8.09 -25.24
CA ALA A 149 19.67 7.23 -24.71
C ALA A 149 19.94 6.72 -23.28
N ALA A 150 21.22 6.56 -22.92
CA ALA A 150 21.63 6.02 -21.61
C ALA A 150 21.23 6.90 -20.40
N TYR A 151 20.97 8.19 -20.61
CA TYR A 151 20.61 9.13 -19.56
C TYR A 151 19.10 9.45 -19.51
N VAL A 152 18.32 8.93 -20.46
CA VAL A 152 16.90 9.34 -20.64
C VAL A 152 15.92 8.25 -20.21
N ASN A 153 16.31 6.97 -20.23
CA ASN A 153 15.43 5.87 -19.83
C ASN A 153 16.17 4.82 -18.99
N PRO A 154 16.25 5.02 -17.66
CA PRO A 154 16.74 3.98 -16.79
C PRO A 154 15.62 2.95 -16.59
N GLU A 155 15.64 1.91 -17.41
CA GLU A 155 14.69 0.80 -17.31
C GLU A 155 15.02 -0.13 -16.13
N GLY A 156 16.28 -0.17 -15.69
CA GLY A 156 16.69 -1.00 -14.57
C GLY A 156 16.17 -0.52 -13.22
N ARG A 157 15.78 -1.45 -12.35
CA ARG A 157 15.20 -1.18 -11.02
C ARG A 157 15.91 -1.98 -9.95
N ALA A 158 16.07 -1.39 -8.77
CA ALA A 158 16.47 -2.10 -7.56
C ALA A 158 15.44 -1.82 -6.48
N TYR A 159 15.12 -2.84 -5.70
CA TYR A 159 14.21 -2.70 -4.57
C TYR A 159 14.55 -3.67 -3.45
N VAL A 160 14.22 -3.26 -2.23
CA VAL A 160 14.23 -4.09 -1.02
C VAL A 160 12.82 -4.13 -0.45
N GLU A 161 12.41 -5.28 0.05
CA GLU A 161 11.03 -5.53 0.48
C GLU A 161 11.01 -6.07 1.89
N PHE A 162 10.03 -5.61 2.66
CA PHE A 162 9.75 -6.08 4.01
C PHE A 162 8.34 -6.66 4.07
N TYR A 163 8.24 -7.93 4.45
CA TYR A 163 6.97 -8.65 4.45
C TYR A 163 6.35 -8.74 5.85
N PHE A 164 5.07 -8.42 5.94
CA PHE A 164 4.33 -8.44 7.20
C PHE A 164 3.90 -9.84 7.59
N ALA A 165 3.42 -10.63 6.64
CA ALA A 165 2.89 -11.97 6.87
C ALA A 165 3.94 -13.06 6.60
N GLY A 166 3.62 -14.28 6.99
CA GLY A 166 4.44 -15.46 6.73
C GLY A 166 4.16 -16.11 5.38
N LYS A 167 4.92 -17.15 5.06
CA LYS A 167 4.72 -18.01 3.89
C LYS A 167 3.69 -19.10 4.15
N ASP A 168 2.96 -19.51 3.12
CA ASP A 168 2.14 -20.71 3.12
C ASP A 168 3.02 -21.98 2.98
N ALA A 169 2.37 -23.15 3.00
CA ALA A 169 3.04 -24.44 2.81
C ALA A 169 3.65 -24.61 1.40
N SER A 170 3.26 -23.78 0.43
CA SER A 170 3.79 -23.75 -0.93
C SER A 170 5.00 -22.81 -1.06
N GLY A 171 5.34 -22.07 -0.01
CA GLY A 171 6.42 -21.09 0.02
C GLY A 171 6.04 -19.70 -0.48
N ASN A 172 4.76 -19.44 -0.76
CA ASN A 172 4.26 -18.13 -1.18
C ASN A 172 4.01 -17.27 0.05
N VAL A 173 4.36 -15.98 0.00
CA VAL A 173 4.01 -15.06 1.09
C VAL A 173 2.51 -14.80 1.07
N GLU A 174 1.83 -15.07 2.18
CA GLU A 174 0.42 -14.76 2.35
C GLU A 174 0.22 -13.25 2.57
N ASP A 175 -0.99 -12.76 2.36
CA ASP A 175 -1.40 -11.41 2.72
C ASP A 175 -2.02 -11.34 4.12
N ALA A 176 -2.05 -10.14 4.67
CA ALA A 176 -2.71 -9.86 5.93
C ALA A 176 -3.51 -8.56 5.88
N ASP A 177 -4.52 -8.49 6.73
CA ASP A 177 -5.26 -7.25 6.98
C ASP A 177 -4.49 -6.37 7.95
N VAL A 178 -3.84 -5.34 7.41
CA VAL A 178 -3.09 -4.34 8.17
C VAL A 178 -3.87 -3.02 8.34
N SER A 179 -5.16 -3.00 8.05
CA SER A 179 -6.01 -1.79 8.19
C SER A 179 -5.90 -1.17 9.58
N ALA A 180 -5.86 -2.00 10.62
CA ALA A 180 -5.73 -1.58 12.02
C ALA A 180 -4.39 -0.90 12.37
N MET A 181 -3.37 -0.97 11.50
CA MET A 181 -2.14 -0.19 11.68
C MET A 181 -2.33 1.28 11.34
N GLN A 182 -3.39 1.66 10.60
CA GLN A 182 -3.69 3.02 10.12
C GLN A 182 -2.66 3.65 9.19
N GLY A 183 -1.44 3.11 9.14
CA GLY A 183 -0.33 3.59 8.34
C GLY A 183 0.98 2.87 8.68
N ILE A 184 2.07 3.48 8.26
CA ILE A 184 3.44 3.02 8.52
C ILE A 184 4.35 4.19 8.81
N CYS A 185 5.26 4.02 9.77
CA CYS A 185 6.39 4.94 9.97
C CYS A 185 7.66 4.30 9.43
N VAL A 186 8.53 5.08 8.81
CA VAL A 186 9.83 4.62 8.32
C VAL A 186 10.89 5.62 8.74
N GLU A 187 11.94 5.13 9.37
CA GLU A 187 13.18 5.86 9.59
C GLU A 187 14.24 5.41 8.57
N TYR A 188 14.84 6.34 7.85
CA TYR A 188 15.85 6.04 6.83
C TYR A 188 16.84 7.20 6.64
N SER A 189 17.96 6.93 5.97
CA SER A 189 18.88 7.93 5.42
C SER A 189 19.38 7.52 4.03
N GLY A 190 20.01 8.44 3.32
CA GLY A 190 20.39 8.26 1.90
C GLY A 190 19.24 8.45 0.92
N ASN A 191 19.39 7.99 -0.33
CA ASN A 191 18.44 8.30 -1.41
C ASN A 191 17.47 7.13 -1.65
N VAL A 192 16.52 7.00 -0.74
CA VAL A 192 15.33 6.17 -0.95
C VAL A 192 14.27 7.04 -1.63
N ALA A 193 13.76 6.61 -2.78
CA ALA A 193 12.88 7.42 -3.61
C ALA A 193 11.42 7.33 -3.16
N GLU A 194 10.92 6.10 -3.04
CA GLU A 194 9.49 5.83 -2.82
C GLU A 194 9.31 4.59 -1.94
N LEU A 195 8.17 4.56 -1.25
CA LEU A 195 7.65 3.40 -0.56
C LEU A 195 6.38 2.92 -1.30
N GLU A 196 6.36 1.66 -1.72
CA GLU A 196 5.24 1.03 -2.41
C GLU A 196 4.57 -0.03 -1.53
N LEU A 197 3.25 -0.12 -1.62
CA LEU A 197 2.47 -1.19 -1.01
C LEU A 197 2.53 -2.45 -1.88
N LEU A 198 2.79 -3.60 -1.26
CA LEU A 198 2.80 -4.91 -1.91
C LEU A 198 1.53 -5.69 -1.57
N PRO A 199 0.43 -5.57 -2.34
CA PRO A 199 -0.77 -6.35 -2.09
C PRO A 199 -0.63 -7.79 -2.62
N ASN A 200 -1.66 -8.60 -2.39
CA ASN A 200 -1.72 -9.94 -2.95
C ASN A 200 -1.82 -9.96 -4.49
N ASP A 201 -1.53 -11.11 -5.09
CA ASP A 201 -1.41 -11.22 -6.54
C ASP A 201 -2.73 -10.93 -7.27
N SER A 202 -3.87 -11.19 -6.63
CA SER A 202 -5.19 -10.86 -7.19
C SER A 202 -5.40 -9.36 -7.30
N ILE A 203 -4.96 -8.57 -6.31
CA ILE A 203 -5.00 -7.11 -6.38
C ILE A 203 -3.95 -6.59 -7.36
N VAL A 204 -2.74 -7.16 -7.38
CA VAL A 204 -1.72 -6.80 -8.37
C VAL A 204 -2.25 -7.00 -9.80
N ASP A 205 -2.92 -8.12 -10.07
CA ASP A 205 -3.52 -8.39 -11.39
C ASP A 205 -4.63 -7.37 -11.75
N LEU A 206 -5.40 -6.90 -10.76
CA LEU A 206 -6.43 -5.87 -10.97
C LEU A 206 -5.82 -4.48 -11.21
N LEU A 207 -4.79 -4.11 -10.46
CA LEU A 207 -4.08 -2.84 -10.59
C LEU A 207 -3.22 -2.80 -11.86
N ASN A 208 -2.73 -3.95 -12.31
CA ASN A 208 -1.92 -4.15 -13.51
C ASN A 208 -0.67 -3.25 -13.57
N VAL A 209 -0.76 -2.08 -14.20
CA VAL A 209 0.38 -1.14 -14.35
C VAL A 209 0.45 -0.12 -13.23
N PHE A 210 -0.55 -0.09 -12.34
CA PHE A 210 -0.61 0.84 -11.22
C PHE A 210 -0.10 0.21 -9.93
N SER A 211 0.48 1.02 -9.06
CA SER A 211 0.82 0.65 -7.69
C SER A 211 0.52 1.81 -6.73
N TYR A 212 0.32 1.50 -5.46
CA TYR A 212 0.12 2.50 -4.43
C TYR A 212 1.46 2.88 -3.82
N THR A 213 1.87 4.15 -3.99
CA THR A 213 3.18 4.64 -3.57
C THR A 213 3.09 5.95 -2.79
N VAL A 214 4.11 6.22 -1.98
CA VAL A 214 4.34 7.53 -1.37
C VAL A 214 5.80 7.94 -1.54
N SER A 215 6.04 9.23 -1.72
CA SER A 215 7.41 9.73 -1.89
C SER A 215 8.16 9.79 -0.56
N LEU A 216 9.37 9.25 -0.56
CA LEU A 216 10.35 9.40 0.52
C LEU A 216 11.35 10.52 0.21
N ARG A 217 11.05 11.40 -0.76
CA ARG A 217 11.93 12.52 -1.08
C ARG A 217 11.67 13.73 -0.19
N PRO A 218 12.72 14.43 0.25
CA PRO A 218 12.56 15.81 0.66
C PRO A 218 12.15 16.67 -0.55
N PRO A 219 11.34 17.74 -0.36
CA PRO A 219 11.07 18.72 -1.40
C PRO A 219 12.37 19.25 -2.02
N VAL A 220 12.37 19.41 -3.35
CA VAL A 220 13.54 19.70 -4.21
C VAL A 220 14.28 21.00 -3.85
N ASP A 221 13.72 21.86 -2.99
CA ASP A 221 14.23 23.20 -2.71
C ASP A 221 15.43 23.29 -1.75
N LYS A 222 16.04 22.16 -1.37
CA LYS A 222 17.26 22.17 -0.56
C LYS A 222 18.30 21.23 -1.15
N ASP A 223 19.28 21.81 -1.83
CA ASP A 223 20.64 21.28 -2.04
C ASP A 223 21.34 21.13 -0.67
N ASP A 224 20.75 20.33 0.23
CA ASP A 224 21.31 20.09 1.55
C ASP A 224 21.99 18.73 1.52
N ASP A 225 23.27 18.70 1.89
CA ASP A 225 24.10 17.52 2.21
C ASP A 225 23.51 16.64 3.35
N SER A 226 22.21 16.83 3.68
CA SER A 226 21.38 16.12 4.65
C SER A 226 21.17 14.63 4.37
N LEU A 227 21.77 14.06 3.31
CA LEU A 227 21.74 12.63 3.02
C LEU A 227 22.34 11.76 4.15
N SER A 228 23.08 12.40 5.05
CA SER A 228 23.68 11.78 6.23
C SER A 228 22.78 11.75 7.47
N GLU A 229 21.75 12.60 7.54
CA GLU A 229 20.82 12.64 8.68
C GLU A 229 19.67 11.65 8.49
N SER A 230 19.35 10.90 9.55
CA SER A 230 18.18 10.02 9.57
C SER A 230 16.90 10.82 9.62
N LYS A 231 15.92 10.45 8.78
CA LYS A 231 14.58 11.04 8.72
C LYS A 231 13.57 9.98 9.10
N GLU A 232 12.66 10.30 10.01
CA GLU A 232 11.50 9.48 10.34
C GLU A 232 10.26 10.13 9.74
N LEU A 233 9.55 9.40 8.87
CA LEU A 233 8.32 9.84 8.23
C LEU A 233 7.22 8.83 8.51
N CYS A 234 6.03 9.32 8.84
CA CYS A 234 4.85 8.51 9.12
C CYS A 234 3.76 8.80 8.09
N PHE A 235 3.30 7.76 7.40
CA PHE A 235 2.31 7.84 6.34
C PHE A 235 1.06 7.07 6.76
N PRO A 236 -0.09 7.73 6.98
CA PRO A 236 -1.36 7.03 7.04
C PRO A 236 -1.64 6.36 5.69
N TRP A 237 -2.45 5.30 5.69
CA TRP A 237 -2.70 4.52 4.47
C TRP A 237 -3.28 5.36 3.32
N ASN A 238 -4.13 6.33 3.64
CA ASN A 238 -4.74 7.23 2.66
C ASN A 238 -3.77 8.21 1.97
N GLN A 239 -2.52 8.34 2.45
CA GLN A 239 -1.48 9.14 1.76
C GLN A 239 -0.79 8.39 0.63
N PHE A 240 -0.98 7.07 0.51
CA PHE A 240 -0.46 6.33 -0.64
C PHE A 240 -1.30 6.66 -1.87
N GLY A 241 -0.66 7.29 -2.86
CA GLY A 241 -1.27 7.66 -4.13
C GLY A 241 -1.14 6.53 -5.15
N LEU A 242 -2.09 6.46 -6.08
CA LEU A 242 -2.03 5.51 -7.20
C LEU A 242 -1.10 6.04 -8.29
N THR A 243 0.05 5.40 -8.49
CA THR A 243 1.08 5.77 -9.47
C THR A 243 1.15 4.74 -10.59
N ALA A 244 1.34 5.18 -11.84
CA ALA A 244 1.49 4.30 -12.99
C ALA A 244 2.97 4.00 -13.29
N SER A 245 3.30 2.73 -13.53
CA SER A 245 4.60 2.31 -14.07
C SER A 245 4.79 2.86 -15.48
N LEU A 246 5.90 3.57 -15.71
CA LEU A 246 6.28 4.17 -17.00
C LEU A 246 6.32 3.17 -18.18
N ALA A 247 6.55 1.87 -17.90
CA ALA A 247 6.62 0.82 -18.92
C ALA A 247 5.25 0.44 -19.52
N GLY A 248 4.13 0.93 -18.95
CA GLY A 248 2.77 0.51 -19.31
C GLY A 248 1.96 1.52 -20.14
N TYR A 249 2.51 2.70 -20.45
CA TYR A 249 1.73 3.81 -21.02
C TYR A 249 1.07 3.50 -22.38
N GLU A 250 1.62 2.56 -23.16
CA GLU A 250 1.13 2.28 -24.52
C GLU A 250 -0.14 1.42 -24.60
N LYS A 251 -0.56 0.80 -23.48
CA LYS A 251 -1.79 0.00 -23.42
C LYS A 251 -2.47 0.16 -22.07
N MET A 252 -3.03 1.34 -21.79
CA MET A 252 -3.92 1.51 -20.63
C MET A 252 -5.13 0.58 -20.81
N PRO A 253 -5.23 -0.53 -20.07
CA PRO A 253 -6.46 -1.32 -20.07
C PRO A 253 -7.53 -0.56 -19.28
N LYS A 254 -8.73 -1.13 -19.27
CA LYS A 254 -9.85 -0.63 -18.46
C LYS A 254 -9.36 -0.32 -17.04
N TRP A 255 -9.49 0.94 -16.63
CA TRP A 255 -9.11 1.41 -15.30
C TRP A 255 -9.92 0.64 -14.25
N VAL A 256 -9.24 -0.17 -13.44
CA VAL A 256 -9.85 -0.80 -12.27
C VAL A 256 -9.25 -0.11 -11.05
N PHE A 257 -10.05 0.76 -10.44
CA PHE A 257 -9.71 1.35 -9.16
C PHE A 257 -9.99 0.33 -8.06
N VAL A 258 -8.94 -0.07 -7.34
CA VAL A 258 -9.07 -0.85 -6.10
C VAL A 258 -8.89 0.13 -4.94
N PRO A 259 -9.92 0.39 -4.12
CA PRO A 259 -9.82 1.29 -2.97
C PRO A 259 -8.69 0.89 -2.04
N ILE A 260 -8.01 1.87 -1.44
CA ILE A 260 -6.85 1.65 -0.57
C ILE A 260 -7.18 0.74 0.62
N GLU A 261 -8.42 0.78 1.12
CA GLU A 261 -8.92 -0.06 2.19
C GLU A 261 -8.87 -1.55 1.81
N ASN A 262 -9.20 -1.87 0.56
CA ASN A 262 -9.10 -3.24 0.05
C ASN A 262 -7.64 -3.66 -0.15
N VAL A 263 -6.76 -2.72 -0.53
CA VAL A 263 -5.32 -2.99 -0.69
C VAL A 263 -4.69 -3.32 0.67
N VAL A 264 -4.97 -2.53 1.71
CA VAL A 264 -4.39 -2.75 3.05
C VAL A 264 -5.03 -3.92 3.80
N ALA A 265 -6.25 -4.32 3.44
CA ALA A 265 -6.87 -5.57 3.92
C ALA A 265 -6.19 -6.83 3.36
N HIS A 266 -5.39 -6.68 2.30
CA HIS A 266 -4.80 -7.76 1.51
C HIS A 266 -3.32 -7.48 1.22
N LEU A 267 -2.59 -7.01 2.22
CA LEU A 267 -1.21 -6.56 2.08
C LEU A 267 -0.20 -7.64 2.50
N LYS A 268 0.75 -7.95 1.61
CA LYS A 268 1.88 -8.84 1.90
C LYS A 268 2.99 -8.09 2.64
N GLY A 269 3.26 -6.85 2.25
CA GLY A 269 4.41 -6.08 2.74
C GLY A 269 4.53 -4.69 2.14
N VAL A 270 5.74 -4.13 2.23
CA VAL A 270 6.13 -2.86 1.59
C VAL A 270 7.43 -3.03 0.82
N ARG A 271 7.61 -2.21 -0.21
CA ARG A 271 8.78 -2.18 -1.09
C ARG A 271 9.38 -0.79 -1.11
N PHE A 272 10.69 -0.72 -0.89
CA PHE A 272 11.46 0.52 -1.02
C PHE A 272 12.08 0.59 -2.42
N TYR A 273 11.79 1.66 -3.14
CA TYR A 273 12.39 1.95 -4.44
C TYR A 273 13.55 2.92 -4.32
N PHE A 274 14.57 2.69 -5.13
CA PHE A 274 15.74 3.54 -5.24
C PHE A 274 15.75 4.32 -6.54
N HIS A 275 16.32 5.53 -6.52
CA HIS A 275 16.23 6.43 -7.65
C HIS A 275 17.13 6.03 -8.81
N PHE A 276 16.56 6.14 -10.01
CA PHE A 276 17.15 5.66 -11.24
C PHE A 276 18.04 6.68 -11.98
N SER A 277 17.95 7.97 -11.64
CA SER A 277 18.72 9.03 -12.33
C SER A 277 20.06 9.34 -11.69
N GLU A 278 20.35 8.78 -10.52
CA GLU A 278 21.58 9.04 -9.79
C GLU A 278 22.51 7.84 -9.96
N ILE A 279 23.67 8.09 -10.57
CA ILE A 279 24.71 7.06 -10.65
C ILE A 279 25.24 6.88 -9.24
N ASN A 280 24.93 5.74 -8.64
CA ASN A 280 25.37 5.32 -7.32
C ASN A 280 24.64 6.01 -6.16
N THR A 281 23.76 5.28 -5.50
CA THR A 281 22.94 5.78 -4.40
C THR A 281 23.14 4.94 -3.16
N ASN A 282 23.64 5.54 -2.08
CA ASN A 282 23.65 4.89 -0.77
C ASN A 282 22.27 4.98 -0.13
N PHE A 283 21.87 3.95 0.59
CA PHE A 283 20.67 3.94 1.40
C PHE A 283 20.91 3.25 2.75
N ASN A 284 20.08 3.61 3.72
CA ASN A 284 20.04 2.98 5.02
C ASN A 284 18.62 3.03 5.58
N ILE A 285 17.92 1.89 5.63
CA ILE A 285 16.61 1.78 6.26
C ILE A 285 16.84 1.39 7.72
N ILE A 286 16.45 2.27 8.63
CA ILE A 286 16.81 2.20 10.05
C ILE A 286 15.71 1.54 10.88
N SER A 287 14.45 1.89 10.60
CA SER A 287 13.30 1.30 11.27
C SER A 287 12.05 1.37 10.40
N ILE A 288 11.15 0.42 10.65
CA ILE A 288 9.76 0.41 10.23
C ILE A 288 8.94 0.37 11.52
N GLY A 289 8.03 1.32 11.67
CA GLY A 289 7.14 1.45 12.81
C GLY A 289 5.69 1.25 12.40
N ARG A 290 4.84 0.88 13.37
CA ARG A 290 3.39 1.08 13.21
C ARG A 290 3.15 2.59 13.13
N TYR A 291 2.09 3.00 12.42
CA TYR A 291 1.65 4.38 12.50
C TYR A 291 1.31 4.68 13.96
N HIS A 292 2.16 5.52 14.53
CA HIS A 292 1.88 6.14 15.79
C HIS A 292 1.89 7.62 15.47
N LEU A 293 0.73 8.26 15.63
CA LEU A 293 0.67 9.69 15.79
C LEU A 293 1.39 9.98 17.10
N ALA A 294 2.72 10.07 17.02
CA ALA A 294 3.57 10.30 18.17
C ALA A 294 3.02 11.52 18.91
N ASN A 295 2.49 11.29 20.10
CA ASN A 295 2.22 12.32 21.09
C ASN A 295 1.27 13.46 20.67
N SER A 296 0.17 13.22 19.97
CA SER A 296 -0.93 14.19 20.06
C SER A 296 -1.47 14.15 21.49
N PRO A 297 -1.33 15.23 22.28
CA PRO A 297 -1.81 15.23 23.65
C PRO A 297 -3.31 14.96 23.64
N THR A 298 -3.75 13.87 24.29
CA THR A 298 -5.18 13.57 24.43
C THR A 298 -5.93 14.64 25.25
N THR A 299 -5.20 15.58 25.85
CA THR A 299 -5.70 16.65 26.70
C THR A 299 -6.49 17.73 25.96
N ASN A 300 -6.43 17.79 24.62
CA ASN A 300 -7.16 18.77 23.80
C ASN A 300 -7.85 18.10 22.60
N LEU A 301 -8.49 16.95 22.80
CA LEU A 301 -9.29 16.30 21.76
C LEU A 301 -10.76 16.69 21.90
N HIS A 302 -11.36 17.16 20.82
CA HIS A 302 -12.75 17.61 20.77
C HIS A 302 -13.58 16.65 19.90
N PRO A 303 -14.05 15.51 20.44
CA PRO A 303 -14.90 14.60 19.68
C PRO A 303 -16.28 15.23 19.42
N VAL A 304 -16.81 15.03 18.20
CA VAL A 304 -18.20 15.37 17.85
C VAL A 304 -19.17 14.64 18.77
N ASN A 305 -18.88 13.38 19.11
CA ASN A 305 -19.61 12.66 20.13
C ASN A 305 -19.07 13.04 21.53
N GLU A 306 -19.80 13.91 22.24
CA GLU A 306 -19.43 14.35 23.60
C GLU A 306 -19.30 13.21 24.62
N THR A 307 -19.87 12.03 24.35
CA THR A 307 -19.71 10.85 25.23
C THR A 307 -18.43 10.08 24.96
N CYS A 308 -17.72 10.37 23.87
CA CYS A 308 -16.44 9.76 23.56
C CYS A 308 -15.39 10.30 24.52
N ALA A 309 -14.80 9.41 25.32
CA ALA A 309 -13.55 9.69 26.03
C ALA A 309 -12.39 9.23 25.14
N PRO A 310 -11.69 10.13 24.44
CA PRO A 310 -10.70 9.74 23.44
C PRO A 310 -9.50 9.07 24.12
N ILE A 311 -9.15 7.88 23.67
CA ILE A 311 -7.98 7.12 24.15
C ILE A 311 -6.86 7.05 23.13
N ALA A 312 -7.17 7.25 21.85
CA ALA A 312 -6.21 7.32 20.76
C ALA A 312 -6.78 8.12 19.59
N VAL A 313 -5.91 8.79 18.83
CA VAL A 313 -6.24 9.31 17.50
C VAL A 313 -6.06 8.19 16.49
N LEU A 314 -7.04 7.97 15.62
CA LEU A 314 -7.06 6.92 14.61
C LEU A 314 -6.68 7.42 13.22
N GLU A 315 -7.09 8.64 12.89
CA GLU A 315 -6.82 9.26 11.60
C GLU A 315 -6.51 10.74 11.83
N THR A 316 -5.72 11.33 10.94
CA THR A 316 -5.46 12.76 10.89
C THR A 316 -5.81 13.33 9.52
N PHE A 317 -6.00 14.63 9.49
CA PHE A 317 -6.18 15.40 8.27
C PHE A 317 -5.27 16.63 8.28
N CYS A 318 -5.05 17.20 7.11
CA CYS A 318 -4.31 18.44 6.95
C CYS A 318 -5.26 19.50 6.44
N GLU A 319 -5.30 20.68 7.07
CA GLU A 319 -6.20 21.75 6.63
C GLU A 319 -5.97 22.16 5.16
N CYS A 320 -4.73 22.04 4.68
CA CYS A 320 -4.37 22.31 3.29
C CYS A 320 -5.05 21.39 2.27
N ASP A 321 -5.45 20.17 2.67
CA ASP A 321 -6.22 19.23 1.84
C ASP A 321 -7.66 19.74 1.58
N TYR A 322 -8.13 20.70 2.37
CA TYR A 322 -9.46 21.29 2.30
C TYR A 322 -9.40 22.75 1.81
N SER A 323 -8.35 23.11 1.08
CA SER A 323 -8.20 24.43 0.48
C SER A 323 -9.08 24.63 -0.77
N GLU A 324 -9.26 25.89 -1.19
CA GLU A 324 -9.99 26.23 -2.42
C GLU A 324 -9.38 25.61 -3.67
N GLU A 325 -8.06 25.58 -3.75
CA GLU A 325 -7.34 24.92 -4.84
C GLU A 325 -7.66 23.41 -4.88
N LYS A 326 -7.70 22.76 -3.71
CA LYS A 326 -8.09 21.35 -3.59
C LYS A 326 -9.56 21.14 -3.94
N ALA A 327 -10.45 22.08 -3.60
CA ALA A 327 -11.84 22.03 -4.02
C ALA A 327 -11.96 22.06 -5.56
N PHE A 328 -11.20 22.91 -6.24
CA PHE A 328 -11.15 22.93 -7.71
C PHE A 328 -10.62 21.63 -8.31
N SER A 329 -9.51 21.10 -7.77
CA SER A 329 -8.95 19.82 -8.23
C SER A 329 -9.94 18.67 -8.03
N HIS A 330 -10.58 18.62 -6.86
CA HIS A 330 -11.62 17.65 -6.52
C HIS A 330 -12.80 17.72 -7.49
N ILE A 331 -13.30 18.93 -7.76
CA ILE A 331 -14.38 19.15 -8.74
C ILE A 331 -13.97 18.71 -10.14
N ALA A 332 -12.77 19.08 -10.60
CA ALA A 332 -12.28 18.72 -11.93
C ALA A 332 -12.17 17.20 -12.10
N PHE A 333 -11.60 16.52 -11.10
CA PHE A 333 -11.46 15.06 -11.07
C PHE A 333 -12.82 14.35 -11.12
N TRP A 334 -13.75 14.72 -10.25
CA TRP A 334 -15.06 14.07 -10.23
C TRP A 334 -15.92 14.40 -11.45
N ASN A 335 -15.80 15.61 -12.01
CA ASN A 335 -16.43 15.93 -13.29
C ASN A 335 -15.85 15.08 -14.41
N TYR A 336 -14.53 14.90 -14.46
CA TYR A 336 -13.88 14.02 -15.44
C TYR A 336 -14.44 12.60 -15.35
N LEU A 337 -14.48 12.00 -14.16
CA LEU A 337 -14.97 10.63 -13.96
C LEU A 337 -16.44 10.48 -14.36
N ASN A 338 -17.31 11.35 -13.87
CA ASN A 338 -18.75 11.27 -14.17
C ASN A 338 -19.02 11.55 -15.66
N PHE A 339 -18.29 12.47 -16.28
CA PHE A 339 -18.42 12.76 -17.70
C PHE A 339 -17.92 11.60 -18.57
N ALA A 340 -16.82 10.94 -18.18
CA ALA A 340 -16.28 9.77 -18.86
C ALA A 340 -17.29 8.61 -18.85
N ASP A 341 -17.94 8.34 -17.71
CA ASP A 341 -18.99 7.32 -17.60
C ASP A 341 -20.19 7.65 -18.49
N LYS A 342 -20.68 8.89 -18.45
CA LYS A 342 -21.78 9.33 -19.32
C LYS A 342 -21.44 9.23 -20.80
N LYS A 343 -20.23 9.62 -21.21
CA LYS A 343 -19.74 9.47 -22.58
C LYS A 343 -19.72 7.99 -22.98
N TYR A 344 -19.18 7.11 -22.13
CA TYR A 344 -19.12 5.68 -22.39
C TYR A 344 -20.52 5.09 -22.58
N ASN A 345 -21.47 5.45 -21.72
CA ASN A 345 -22.85 5.01 -21.82
C ASN A 345 -23.51 5.51 -23.12
N ALA A 346 -23.27 6.76 -23.51
CA ALA A 346 -23.79 7.32 -24.76
C ALA A 346 -23.18 6.69 -26.03
N GLU A 347 -21.89 6.34 -26.01
CA GLU A 347 -21.21 5.68 -27.14
C GLU A 347 -21.65 4.23 -27.33
N ASN A 348 -22.14 3.58 -26.27
CA ASN A 348 -22.66 2.22 -26.29
C ASN A 348 -24.19 2.13 -26.39
N ASP A 349 -24.89 3.27 -26.45
CA ASP A 349 -26.33 3.28 -26.67
C ASP A 349 -26.66 2.91 -28.13
N SER A 350 -27.90 2.48 -28.34
CA SER A 350 -28.47 2.12 -29.63
C SER A 350 -28.59 3.29 -30.61
N VAL A 351 -28.51 4.53 -30.13
CA VAL A 351 -28.62 5.75 -30.95
C VAL A 351 -27.22 6.20 -31.40
N PRO A 352 -26.94 6.21 -32.72
CA PRO A 352 -25.63 6.66 -33.21
C PRO A 352 -25.38 8.13 -32.90
N LEU A 353 -24.21 8.43 -32.34
CA LEU A 353 -23.78 9.81 -32.10
C LEU A 353 -23.25 10.47 -33.38
N SER A 354 -23.61 11.73 -33.59
CA SER A 354 -23.08 12.61 -34.63
C SER A 354 -21.58 12.88 -34.40
N ASP A 355 -20.85 13.19 -35.48
CA ASP A 355 -19.42 13.53 -35.37
C ASP A 355 -19.18 14.77 -34.51
N SER A 356 -20.10 15.74 -34.56
CA SER A 356 -20.07 16.93 -33.70
C SER A 356 -20.21 16.58 -32.22
N SER A 357 -21.13 15.68 -31.86
CA SER A 357 -21.31 15.21 -30.48
C SER A 357 -20.10 14.45 -29.99
N LYS A 358 -19.57 13.51 -30.79
CA LYS A 358 -18.34 12.76 -30.46
C LYS A 358 -17.16 13.69 -30.24
N LYS A 359 -16.98 14.69 -31.10
CA LYS A 359 -15.91 15.67 -30.99
C LYS A 359 -16.07 16.54 -29.73
N CYS A 360 -17.28 16.98 -29.41
CA CYS A 360 -17.58 17.72 -28.19
C CYS A 360 -17.25 16.89 -26.95
N LEU A 361 -17.82 15.67 -26.85
CA LEU A 361 -17.59 14.77 -25.73
C LEU A 361 -16.09 14.49 -25.51
N LYS A 362 -15.35 14.22 -26.59
CA LYS A 362 -13.90 14.02 -26.50
C LYS A 362 -13.17 15.28 -26.03
N SER A 363 -13.43 16.43 -26.65
CA SER A 363 -12.74 17.69 -26.31
C SER A 363 -13.02 18.15 -24.88
N THR A 364 -14.25 17.96 -24.39
CA THR A 364 -14.63 18.26 -23.01
C THR A 364 -13.90 17.35 -22.04
N LEU A 365 -13.83 16.05 -22.33
CA LEU A 365 -13.09 15.10 -21.49
C LEU A 365 -11.60 15.42 -21.46
N ASP A 366 -10.98 15.73 -22.61
CA ASP A 366 -9.58 16.14 -22.71
C ASP A 366 -9.30 17.41 -21.88
N SER A 367 -10.23 18.37 -21.90
CA SER A 367 -10.10 19.61 -21.11
C SER A 367 -10.25 19.39 -19.61
N LEU A 368 -11.20 18.54 -19.18
CA LEU A 368 -11.35 18.16 -17.76
C LEU A 368 -10.11 17.41 -17.26
N SER A 369 -9.56 16.51 -18.09
CA SER A 369 -8.32 15.80 -17.78
C SER A 369 -7.14 16.76 -17.65
N ALA A 370 -7.02 17.75 -18.54
CA ALA A 370 -5.95 18.74 -18.49
C ALA A 370 -6.04 19.61 -17.23
N LEU A 371 -7.26 20.05 -16.87
CA LEU A 371 -7.50 20.81 -15.64
C LEU A 371 -7.14 20.03 -14.38
N HIS A 372 -7.46 18.73 -14.35
CA HIS A 372 -7.04 17.86 -13.25
C HIS A 372 -5.51 17.70 -13.21
N ALA A 373 -4.88 17.43 -14.36
CA ALA A 373 -3.43 17.21 -14.46
C ALA A 373 -2.60 18.45 -14.10
N GLU A 374 -3.03 19.64 -14.52
CA GLU A 374 -2.38 20.91 -14.17
C GLU A 374 -2.42 21.16 -12.66
N LYS A 375 -3.49 20.73 -11.99
CA LYS A 375 -3.67 20.90 -10.54
C LYS A 375 -3.12 19.75 -9.69
N SER A 376 -2.96 18.56 -10.27
CA SER A 376 -2.30 17.43 -9.61
C SER A 376 -0.76 17.53 -9.69
N ALA A 377 -0.20 18.30 -10.63
CA ALA A 377 1.25 18.46 -10.76
C ALA A 377 1.89 19.23 -9.58
N ASP A 378 1.12 20.12 -8.93
CA ASP A 378 1.50 20.79 -7.66
C ASP A 378 1.23 19.91 -6.43
N ASP A 379 0.64 18.73 -6.63
CA ASP A 379 0.18 17.78 -5.61
C ASP A 379 1.22 16.69 -5.29
N VAL A 380 2.50 17.00 -5.48
CA VAL A 380 3.58 16.21 -4.85
C VAL A 380 3.42 16.39 -3.35
N SER A 381 2.60 15.50 -2.76
CA SER A 381 2.32 15.28 -1.34
C SER A 381 3.14 16.21 -0.45
N ARG A 382 2.69 17.47 -0.29
CA ARG A 382 3.38 18.37 0.61
C ARG A 382 3.26 17.72 1.99
N PRO A 383 4.38 17.46 2.68
CA PRO A 383 4.30 16.88 4.01
C PRO A 383 3.38 17.74 4.86
N CYS A 384 2.48 17.08 5.58
CA CYS A 384 1.55 17.75 6.46
C CYS A 384 2.33 18.40 7.60
N ASP A 385 2.58 19.71 7.52
CA ASP A 385 3.37 20.41 8.52
C ASP A 385 2.68 20.44 9.90
N ASN A 386 1.37 20.21 9.96
CA ASN A 386 0.58 20.23 11.20
C ASN A 386 -0.69 19.34 11.13
N PRO A 387 -0.55 18.00 11.15
CA PRO A 387 -1.69 17.08 11.08
C PRO A 387 -2.61 17.28 12.29
N GLN A 388 -3.90 17.51 12.02
CA GLN A 388 -4.94 17.61 13.03
C GLN A 388 -5.68 16.27 13.16
N PRO A 389 -6.17 15.90 14.34
CA PRO A 389 -6.97 14.69 14.49
C PRO A 389 -8.24 14.73 13.65
N LEU A 390 -8.50 13.67 12.88
CA LEU A 390 -9.73 13.47 12.11
C LEU A 390 -10.68 12.56 12.90
N ARG A 391 -10.19 11.40 13.35
CA ARG A 391 -10.98 10.39 14.09
C ARG A 391 -10.26 9.91 15.34
N PHE A 392 -11.05 9.49 16.32
CA PHE A 392 -10.63 8.99 17.62
C PHE A 392 -11.20 7.62 17.91
N ALA A 393 -10.46 6.79 18.65
CA ALA A 393 -11.02 5.68 19.39
C ALA A 393 -11.43 6.16 20.78
N CYS A 394 -12.62 5.75 21.19
CA CYS A 394 -13.21 6.07 22.48
C CYS A 394 -12.98 4.91 23.46
N ALA A 395 -12.92 5.23 24.75
CA ALA A 395 -12.69 4.24 25.82
C ALA A 395 -13.75 3.12 25.89
N ASP A 396 -14.96 3.36 25.34
CA ASP A 396 -16.05 2.40 25.26
C ASP A 396 -15.98 1.48 24.02
N GLY A 397 -14.92 1.63 23.21
CA GLY A 397 -14.72 0.87 21.97
C GLY A 397 -15.44 1.46 20.76
N THR A 398 -16.12 2.60 20.90
CA THR A 398 -16.68 3.35 19.78
C THR A 398 -15.64 4.27 19.14
N GLU A 399 -16.03 4.94 18.05
CA GLU A 399 -15.21 5.94 17.37
C GLU A 399 -15.96 7.27 17.26
N SER A 400 -15.23 8.38 17.19
CA SER A 400 -15.78 9.71 16.95
C SER A 400 -14.88 10.50 16.03
N GLU A 401 -15.47 11.31 15.16
CA GLU A 401 -14.75 12.36 14.43
C GLU A 401 -14.39 13.51 15.37
N SER A 402 -13.41 14.32 14.97
CA SER A 402 -13.08 15.59 15.60
C SER A 402 -14.02 16.70 15.14
N LEU A 403 -14.28 17.63 16.05
CA LEU A 403 -15.10 18.79 15.79
C LEU A 403 -14.44 19.68 14.73
N GLU A 404 -13.12 19.85 14.81
CA GLU A 404 -12.32 20.61 13.85
C GLU A 404 -12.43 20.05 12.44
N TYR A 405 -12.37 18.72 12.31
CA TYR A 405 -12.55 18.06 11.03
C TYR A 405 -13.96 18.27 10.47
N ALA A 406 -14.99 18.07 11.31
CA ALA A 406 -16.38 18.22 10.90
C ALA A 406 -16.66 19.65 10.41
N GLU A 407 -16.14 20.67 11.11
CA GLU A 407 -16.25 22.08 10.72
C GLU A 407 -15.58 22.34 9.36
N ILE A 408 -14.33 21.88 9.19
CA ILE A 408 -13.58 22.06 7.93
C ILE A 408 -14.23 21.31 6.77
N GLN A 409 -14.72 20.09 7.00
CA GLN A 409 -15.41 19.31 5.99
C GLN A 409 -16.73 19.99 5.56
N GLU A 410 -17.47 20.59 6.49
CA GLU A 410 -18.68 21.36 6.19
C GLU A 410 -18.35 22.60 5.35
N GLU A 411 -17.31 23.36 5.71
CA GLU A 411 -16.84 24.52 4.95
C GLU A 411 -16.38 24.12 3.54
N PHE A 412 -15.59 23.05 3.42
CA PHE A 412 -15.14 22.52 2.15
C PHE A 412 -16.31 22.07 1.27
N SER A 413 -17.30 21.38 1.84
CA SER A 413 -18.49 20.93 1.10
C SER A 413 -19.29 22.12 0.57
N LYS A 414 -19.50 23.16 1.38
CA LYS A 414 -20.14 24.42 0.94
C LYS A 414 -19.36 25.10 -0.17
N MET A 415 -18.04 25.09 -0.08
CA MET A 415 -17.16 25.63 -1.11
C MET A 415 -17.34 24.87 -2.43
N VAL A 416 -17.32 23.54 -2.40
CA VAL A 416 -17.55 22.68 -3.56
C VAL A 416 -18.92 22.93 -4.21
N GLU A 417 -19.97 23.08 -3.40
CA GLU A 417 -21.30 23.42 -3.87
C GLU A 417 -21.36 24.82 -4.51
N SER A 418 -20.72 25.81 -3.89
CA SER A 418 -20.68 27.19 -4.39
C SER A 418 -19.99 27.33 -5.75
N LEU A 419 -19.04 26.45 -6.05
CA LEU A 419 -18.34 26.35 -7.33
C LEU A 419 -19.17 25.64 -8.42
N GLY A 420 -20.44 25.34 -8.14
CA GLY A 420 -21.41 24.77 -9.08
C GLY A 420 -21.66 23.27 -8.89
N GLY A 421 -20.94 22.62 -7.97
CA GLY A 421 -21.07 21.20 -7.69
C GLY A 421 -20.66 20.29 -8.85
N VAL A 422 -20.31 19.05 -8.53
CA VAL A 422 -19.85 18.06 -9.52
C VAL A 422 -20.99 17.69 -10.49
N ALA A 423 -22.17 17.34 -9.96
CA ALA A 423 -23.25 16.78 -10.78
C ALA A 423 -23.82 17.80 -11.78
N ALA A 424 -24.11 19.03 -11.33
CA ALA A 424 -24.71 20.04 -12.20
C ALA A 424 -23.77 20.47 -13.33
N THR A 425 -22.47 20.57 -13.03
CA THR A 425 -21.44 20.90 -14.03
C THR A 425 -21.31 19.79 -15.07
N THR A 426 -21.20 18.52 -14.63
CA THR A 426 -21.14 17.36 -15.52
C THR A 426 -22.38 17.28 -16.42
N ASP A 427 -23.57 17.43 -15.83
CA ASP A 427 -24.85 17.35 -16.54
C ASP A 427 -24.98 18.44 -17.59
N SER A 428 -24.61 19.69 -17.26
CA SER A 428 -24.66 20.81 -18.18
C SER A 428 -23.73 20.59 -19.38
N LEU A 429 -22.48 20.19 -19.14
CA LEU A 429 -21.50 19.91 -20.19
C LEU A 429 -21.95 18.75 -21.08
N PHE A 430 -22.44 17.68 -20.47
CA PHE A 430 -22.88 16.50 -21.20
C PHE A 430 -24.12 16.80 -22.05
N ASN A 431 -25.12 17.46 -21.48
CA ASN A 431 -26.34 17.86 -22.20
C ASN A 431 -26.03 18.82 -23.35
N TYR A 432 -25.06 19.73 -23.17
CA TYR A 432 -24.58 20.59 -24.25
C TYR A 432 -24.02 19.75 -25.40
N CYS A 433 -23.12 18.80 -25.14
CA CYS A 433 -22.58 17.95 -26.19
C CYS A 433 -23.66 17.07 -26.85
N MET A 434 -24.61 16.54 -26.08
CA MET A 434 -25.71 15.74 -26.61
C MET A 434 -26.70 16.57 -27.43
N SER A 435 -26.83 17.87 -27.18
CA SER A 435 -27.67 18.76 -28.00
C SER A 435 -27.16 18.90 -29.44
N LEU A 436 -25.87 18.63 -29.67
CA LEU A 436 -25.23 18.63 -31.00
C LEU A 436 -25.48 17.33 -31.78
N ASN A 437 -26.27 16.40 -31.22
CA ASN A 437 -26.62 15.14 -31.85
C ASN A 437 -27.78 15.26 -32.84
N ASN A 438 -28.39 16.45 -32.93
CA ASN A 438 -29.52 16.77 -33.80
C ASN A 438 -29.10 17.37 -35.15
#